data_AF-A0A517U0Z5-F1
#
_entry.id   AF-A0A517U0Z5-F1
#
_cell.length_a   1.000
_cell.length_b   1.000
_cell.length_c   1.000
_cell.angle_alpha   90.00
_cell.angle_beta   90.00
_cell.angle_gamma   90.00
#
_symmetry.space_group_name_H-M   'P 1'
#
loop_
_entity.id
_entity.type
_entity.pdbx_description
1 polymer ?
#
loop_
_entity_poly.entity_id
_entity_poly.type
_entity_poly.pdbx_seq_one_letter_code
_entity_poly.pdbx_strand_id
1 'polypeptide(L)'
;MTNAQLAEKILSNLQRGFPKKHEFRQVDGSRFPYVNQRFYESASRELADLGFRPLGDIEDVTAKLNGKPDLRTFIRVMTDAENTTVSACFNLAPTFLWRIALLMLRIPRNIVEFESYSGDEFTHSTTITPASATVARPSTMTRVSLPKKTPIREIYERHRLYVKTSFPQPLKTIRTMSDAIELQVAQHAQLRNHLERSGWVTKDYLRRQGVAAAILDDVYDETQKLWKSGFEAA
;
A
#
# COMPACT_ATOMS: atom_id res chain seq x y z
N MET A 1 27.51 -11.03 -1.48
CA MET A 1 26.91 -9.81 -2.03
C MET A 1 27.58 -8.64 -1.34
N THR A 2 28.17 -7.70 -2.08
CA THR A 2 28.82 -6.51 -1.51
C THR A 2 27.78 -5.49 -1.03
N ASN A 3 28.20 -4.51 -0.22
CA ASN A 3 27.30 -3.42 0.23
C ASN A 3 26.75 -2.62 -0.98
N ALA A 4 27.57 -2.36 -1.99
CA ALA A 4 27.15 -1.70 -3.23
C ALA A 4 26.11 -2.52 -4.01
N GLN A 5 26.29 -3.84 -4.16
CA GLN A 5 25.32 -4.72 -4.83
C GLN A 5 23.98 -4.78 -4.06
N LEU A 6 24.03 -4.77 -2.73
CA LEU A 6 22.83 -4.71 -1.90
C LEU A 6 22.11 -3.36 -2.06
N ALA A 7 22.84 -2.25 -2.01
CA ALA A 7 22.32 -0.90 -2.22
C ALA A 7 21.63 -0.76 -3.59
N GLU A 8 22.28 -1.19 -4.66
CA GLU A 8 21.71 -1.20 -6.02
C GLU A 8 20.42 -2.01 -6.09
N LYS A 9 20.42 -3.22 -5.49
CA LYS A 9 19.23 -4.08 -5.46
C LYS A 9 18.06 -3.42 -4.70
N ILE A 10 18.33 -2.79 -3.55
CA ILE A 10 17.30 -2.10 -2.76
C ILE A 10 16.73 -0.92 -3.56
N LEU A 11 17.61 -0.07 -4.09
CA LEU A 11 17.21 1.11 -4.88
C LEU A 11 16.38 0.71 -6.10
N SER A 12 16.86 -0.26 -6.88
CA SER A 12 16.17 -0.76 -8.06
C SER A 12 14.79 -1.34 -7.72
N ASN A 13 14.66 -2.07 -6.60
CA ASN A 13 13.38 -2.62 -6.18
C ASN A 13 12.40 -1.52 -5.76
N LEU A 14 12.86 -0.49 -5.05
CA LEU A 14 12.02 0.65 -4.67
C LEU A 14 11.58 1.45 -5.90
N GLN A 15 12.50 1.80 -6.79
CA GLN A 15 12.18 2.53 -8.02
C GLN A 15 11.20 1.77 -8.92
N ARG A 16 11.35 0.45 -9.00
CA ARG A 16 10.43 -0.42 -9.73
C ARG A 16 9.05 -0.49 -9.07
N GLY A 17 8.99 -0.46 -7.73
CA GLY A 17 7.75 -0.46 -6.97
C GLY A 17 6.99 0.87 -7.01
N PHE A 18 7.68 1.98 -7.24
CA PHE A 18 7.09 3.33 -7.34
C PHE A 18 7.49 4.02 -8.65
N PRO A 19 7.04 3.50 -9.81
CA PRO A 19 7.34 4.11 -11.10
C PRO A 19 6.64 5.47 -11.27
N LYS A 20 7.11 6.28 -12.23
CA LYS A 20 6.52 7.60 -12.54
C LYS A 20 5.02 7.53 -12.83
N LYS A 21 4.59 6.47 -13.52
CA LYS A 21 3.18 6.22 -13.84
C LYS A 21 2.73 4.97 -13.08
N HIS A 22 1.79 5.15 -12.15
CA HIS A 22 1.08 4.07 -11.48
C HIS A 22 -0.30 3.90 -12.13
N GLU A 23 -0.69 2.68 -12.44
CA GLU A 23 -1.92 2.39 -13.17
C GLU A 23 -2.78 1.38 -12.42
N PHE A 24 -4.00 1.81 -12.13
CA PHE A 24 -5.10 0.94 -11.72
C PHE A 24 -6.09 0.81 -12.86
N ARG A 25 -6.68 -0.37 -13.00
CA ARG A 25 -7.67 -0.65 -14.03
C ARG A 25 -8.88 -1.31 -13.42
N GLN A 26 -10.06 -0.85 -13.76
CA GLN A 26 -11.30 -1.52 -13.40
C GLN A 26 -11.39 -2.88 -14.08
N VAL A 27 -11.82 -3.90 -13.34
CA VAL A 27 -11.89 -5.28 -13.82
C VAL A 27 -13.18 -5.96 -13.38
N ASP A 28 -13.51 -7.06 -14.03
CA ASP A 28 -14.55 -7.98 -13.58
C ASP A 28 -13.92 -9.05 -12.69
N GLY A 29 -14.41 -9.18 -11.45
CA GLY A 29 -13.96 -10.18 -10.48
C GLY A 29 -14.13 -11.64 -10.94
N SER A 30 -15.03 -11.91 -11.88
CA SER A 30 -15.18 -13.25 -12.50
C SER A 30 -13.89 -13.74 -13.18
N ARG A 31 -13.03 -12.81 -13.62
CA ARG A 31 -11.74 -13.09 -14.28
C ARG A 31 -10.63 -13.47 -13.31
N PHE A 32 -10.91 -13.49 -12.00
CA PHE A 32 -9.96 -13.78 -10.93
C PHE A 32 -10.38 -15.03 -10.13
N PRO A 33 -10.61 -16.19 -10.76
CA PRO A 33 -11.10 -17.38 -10.05
C PRO A 33 -10.11 -17.96 -9.02
N TYR A 34 -8.84 -17.55 -9.10
CA TYR A 34 -7.75 -18.01 -8.23
C TYR A 34 -7.64 -17.24 -6.92
N VAL A 35 -8.37 -16.12 -6.75
CA VAL A 35 -8.39 -15.39 -5.48
C VAL A 35 -9.33 -16.06 -4.49
N ASN A 36 -9.17 -15.74 -3.20
CA ASN A 36 -10.04 -16.30 -2.16
C ASN A 36 -11.45 -15.70 -2.20
N GLN A 37 -12.32 -16.22 -3.08
CA GLN A 37 -13.69 -15.69 -3.28
C GLN A 37 -14.49 -15.64 -1.98
N ARG A 38 -14.38 -16.67 -1.13
CA ARG A 38 -15.04 -16.70 0.19
C ARG A 38 -14.64 -15.53 1.09
N PHE A 39 -13.37 -15.10 1.03
CA PHE A 39 -12.93 -13.93 1.76
C PHE A 39 -13.61 -12.66 1.25
N TYR A 40 -13.66 -12.43 -0.07
CA TYR A 40 -14.31 -11.25 -0.63
C TYR A 40 -15.81 -11.23 -0.32
N GLU A 41 -16.50 -12.36 -0.45
CA GLU A 41 -17.92 -12.48 -0.10
C GLU A 41 -18.17 -12.22 1.40
N SER A 42 -17.32 -12.76 2.28
CA SER A 42 -17.43 -12.53 3.73
C SER A 42 -17.15 -11.07 4.10
N ALA A 43 -16.06 -10.49 3.58
CA ALA A 43 -15.68 -9.12 3.87
C ALA A 43 -16.70 -8.13 3.30
N SER A 44 -17.21 -8.35 2.08
CA SER A 44 -18.25 -7.50 1.50
C SER A 44 -19.55 -7.51 2.31
N ARG A 45 -19.95 -8.66 2.87
CA ARG A 45 -21.12 -8.72 3.76
C ARG A 45 -20.89 -7.96 5.05
N GLU A 46 -19.75 -8.19 5.72
CA GLU A 46 -19.44 -7.47 6.97
C GLU A 46 -19.32 -5.95 6.74
N LEU A 47 -18.77 -5.52 5.60
CA LEU A 47 -18.73 -4.12 5.21
C LEU A 47 -20.12 -3.56 4.90
N ALA A 48 -20.97 -4.32 4.22
CA ALA A 48 -22.36 -3.92 3.98
C ALA A 48 -23.14 -3.72 5.28
N ASP A 49 -22.93 -4.59 6.28
CA ASP A 49 -23.50 -4.43 7.63
C ASP A 49 -22.96 -3.20 8.38
N LEU A 50 -21.82 -2.66 7.95
CA LEU A 50 -21.23 -1.40 8.43
C LEU A 50 -21.70 -0.18 7.62
N GLY A 51 -22.59 -0.36 6.64
CA GLY A 51 -23.12 0.71 5.79
C GLY A 51 -22.29 0.98 4.54
N PHE A 52 -21.34 0.13 4.19
CA PHE A 52 -20.58 0.28 2.95
C PHE A 52 -21.37 -0.24 1.74
N ARG A 53 -21.22 0.44 0.61
CA ARG A 53 -21.71 0.01 -0.70
C ARG A 53 -20.56 -0.31 -1.66
N PRO A 54 -20.72 -1.25 -2.59
CA PRO A 54 -19.69 -1.54 -3.57
C PRO A 54 -19.50 -0.37 -4.55
N LEU A 55 -18.25 -0.08 -4.89
CA LEU A 55 -17.89 0.78 -6.04
C LEU A 55 -17.51 -0.07 -7.26
N GLY A 56 -16.92 -1.25 -7.02
CA GLY A 56 -16.49 -2.20 -8.05
C GLY A 56 -15.17 -2.87 -7.70
N ASP A 57 -14.52 -3.46 -8.69
CA ASP A 57 -13.24 -4.14 -8.53
C ASP A 57 -12.15 -3.53 -9.44
N ILE A 58 -10.91 -3.47 -8.95
CA ILE A 58 -9.73 -2.96 -9.68
C ILE A 58 -8.55 -3.94 -9.61
N GLU A 59 -7.67 -3.85 -10.60
CA GLU A 59 -6.35 -4.48 -10.63
C GLU A 59 -5.29 -3.37 -10.58
N ASP A 60 -4.24 -3.57 -9.77
CA ASP A 60 -3.03 -2.74 -9.80
C ASP A 60 -2.12 -3.29 -10.92
N VAL A 61 -2.26 -2.70 -12.10
CA VAL A 61 -1.54 -3.11 -13.32
C VAL A 61 -0.05 -2.91 -13.13
N THR A 62 0.34 -1.85 -12.43
CA THR A 62 1.73 -1.56 -12.12
C THR A 62 2.33 -2.65 -11.23
N ALA A 63 1.68 -3.01 -10.12
CA ALA A 63 2.16 -4.06 -9.22
C ALA A 63 2.27 -5.42 -9.92
N LYS A 64 1.38 -5.72 -10.88
CA LYS A 64 1.47 -6.93 -11.70
C LYS A 64 2.68 -6.94 -12.63
N LEU A 65 2.95 -5.83 -13.31
CA LEU A 65 4.08 -5.72 -14.26
C LEU A 65 5.44 -5.67 -13.56
N ASN A 66 5.48 -5.00 -12.41
CA ASN A 66 6.72 -4.64 -11.72
C ASN A 66 7.01 -5.50 -10.48
N GLY A 67 5.98 -6.11 -9.91
CA GLY A 67 6.09 -6.99 -8.76
C GLY A 67 6.85 -8.26 -9.10
N LYS A 68 7.81 -8.61 -8.25
CA LYS A 68 8.44 -9.93 -8.25
C LYS A 68 8.21 -10.55 -6.87
N PRO A 69 7.40 -11.61 -6.75
CA PRO A 69 6.74 -12.37 -7.82
C PRO A 69 5.58 -11.60 -8.48
N ASP A 70 5.00 -12.16 -9.55
CA ASP A 70 3.71 -11.71 -10.11
C ASP A 70 2.68 -11.54 -8.98
N LEU A 71 2.50 -10.28 -8.56
CA LEU A 71 1.52 -9.88 -7.57
C LEU A 71 0.23 -9.68 -8.34
N ARG A 72 -0.51 -10.78 -8.54
CA ARG A 72 -1.85 -10.71 -9.11
C ARG A 72 -2.76 -9.97 -8.13
N THR A 73 -2.99 -8.70 -8.40
CA THR A 73 -3.73 -7.78 -7.54
C THR A 73 -5.19 -7.75 -7.99
N PHE A 74 -6.07 -8.25 -7.13
CA PHE A 74 -7.51 -8.06 -7.26
C PHE A 74 -7.99 -7.35 -6.01
N ILE A 75 -8.51 -6.14 -6.18
CA ILE A 75 -8.90 -5.27 -5.08
C ILE A 75 -10.38 -4.96 -5.25
N ARG A 76 -11.18 -5.36 -4.26
CA ARG A 76 -12.58 -4.95 -4.18
C ARG A 76 -12.67 -3.65 -3.42
N VAL A 77 -13.30 -2.67 -4.04
CA VAL A 77 -13.41 -1.31 -3.51
C VAL A 77 -14.86 -1.03 -3.12
N MET A 78 -15.04 -0.59 -1.88
CA MET A 78 -16.32 -0.21 -1.31
C MET A 78 -16.20 1.17 -0.65
N THR A 79 -17.29 1.90 -0.51
CA THR A 79 -17.31 3.22 0.14
C THR A 79 -18.38 3.25 1.23
N ASP A 80 -18.16 4.01 2.31
CA ASP A 80 -19.14 4.16 3.40
C ASP A 80 -20.38 4.97 2.99
N ALA A 81 -21.35 5.07 3.90
CA ALA A 81 -22.62 5.75 3.64
C ALA A 81 -22.44 7.24 3.31
N GLU A 82 -21.48 7.89 3.96
CA GLU A 82 -21.10 9.28 3.73
C GLU A 82 -20.24 9.47 2.47
N ASN A 83 -19.78 8.39 1.85
CA ASN A 83 -18.86 8.37 0.71
C ASN A 83 -17.53 9.09 1.03
N THR A 84 -17.01 8.97 2.24
CA THR A 84 -15.77 9.63 2.69
C THR A 84 -14.68 8.67 3.12
N THR A 85 -15.03 7.39 3.30
CA THR A 85 -14.10 6.31 3.59
C THR A 85 -14.18 5.25 2.52
N VAL A 86 -13.05 4.89 1.92
CA VAL A 86 -12.93 3.74 1.03
C VAL A 86 -12.42 2.55 1.82
N SER A 87 -13.02 1.39 1.59
CA SER A 87 -12.46 0.10 1.95
C SER A 87 -11.85 -0.56 0.72
N ALA A 88 -10.58 -0.95 0.83
CA ALA A 88 -9.90 -1.81 -0.12
C ALA A 88 -9.73 -3.22 0.49
N CYS A 89 -10.42 -4.21 -0.09
CA CYS A 89 -10.27 -5.62 0.26
C CYS A 89 -9.40 -6.32 -0.77
N PHE A 90 -8.34 -7.00 -0.36
CA PHE A 90 -7.49 -7.75 -1.28
C PHE A 90 -6.85 -9.00 -0.69
N ASN A 91 -6.58 -9.97 -1.55
CA ASN A 91 -5.91 -11.21 -1.22
C ASN A 91 -4.53 -11.29 -1.89
N LEU A 92 -3.48 -11.40 -1.10
CA LEU A 92 -2.15 -11.74 -1.60
C LEU A 92 -2.12 -13.22 -2.00
N ALA A 93 -2.20 -13.46 -3.31
CA ALA A 93 -2.19 -14.78 -3.94
C ALA A 93 -0.92 -15.03 -4.78
N PRO A 94 0.30 -14.96 -4.20
CA PRO A 94 1.49 -15.18 -4.99
C PRO A 94 1.65 -16.67 -5.38
N THR A 95 2.62 -16.94 -6.25
CA THR A 95 3.01 -18.29 -6.69
C THR A 95 3.44 -19.17 -5.51
N PHE A 96 3.43 -20.50 -5.68
CA PHE A 96 3.59 -21.48 -4.59
C PHE A 96 4.80 -21.23 -3.68
N LEU A 97 5.99 -20.95 -4.24
CA LEU A 97 7.20 -20.66 -3.45
C LEU A 97 7.05 -19.41 -2.56
N TRP A 98 6.33 -18.40 -3.04
CA TRP A 98 6.09 -17.18 -2.28
C TRP A 98 5.00 -17.33 -1.23
N ARG A 99 4.08 -18.30 -1.38
CA ARG A 99 3.15 -18.65 -0.29
C ARG A 99 3.91 -19.12 0.94
N ILE A 100 5.00 -19.87 0.76
CA ILE A 100 5.89 -20.31 1.85
C ILE A 100 6.61 -19.10 2.46
N ALA A 101 7.14 -18.18 1.63
CA ALA A 101 7.77 -16.96 2.13
C ALA A 101 6.80 -16.06 2.94
N LEU A 102 5.58 -15.83 2.44
CA LEU A 102 4.56 -15.07 3.17
C LEU A 102 4.20 -15.73 4.51
N LEU A 103 4.16 -17.06 4.55
CA LEU A 103 3.92 -17.83 5.77
C LEU A 103 5.05 -17.60 6.80
N MET A 104 6.32 -17.70 6.39
CA MET A 104 7.47 -17.45 7.25
C MET A 104 7.50 -16.00 7.77
N LEU A 105 7.13 -15.03 6.93
CA LEU A 105 7.06 -13.61 7.28
C LEU A 105 5.79 -13.21 8.03
N ARG A 106 4.87 -14.15 8.30
CA ARG A 106 3.57 -13.96 8.98
C ARG A 106 2.66 -12.89 8.36
N ILE A 107 2.90 -12.50 7.11
CA ILE A 107 2.12 -11.46 6.41
C ILE A 107 0.66 -11.94 6.25
N PRO A 108 -0.35 -11.11 6.57
CA PRO A 108 -1.75 -11.45 6.28
C PRO A 108 -1.96 -11.63 4.78
N ARG A 109 -2.62 -12.72 4.40
CA ARG A 109 -2.98 -12.96 3.00
C ARG A 109 -4.25 -12.23 2.62
N ASN A 110 -5.21 -12.13 3.54
CA ASN A 110 -6.45 -11.40 3.36
C ASN A 110 -6.30 -10.07 4.08
N ILE A 111 -6.46 -8.97 3.38
CA ILE A 111 -6.26 -7.62 3.91
C ILE A 111 -7.52 -6.81 3.63
N VAL A 112 -7.96 -6.09 4.64
CA VAL A 112 -8.93 -5.00 4.53
C VAL A 112 -8.23 -3.76 5.06
N GLU A 113 -8.25 -2.70 4.25
CA GLU A 113 -7.66 -1.41 4.58
C GLU A 113 -8.71 -0.34 4.35
N PHE A 114 -8.79 0.61 5.28
CA PHE A 114 -9.67 1.78 5.19
C PHE A 114 -8.84 3.00 4.92
N GLU A 115 -9.27 3.81 3.96
CA GLU A 115 -8.59 5.03 3.55
C GLU A 115 -9.57 6.20 3.44
N SER A 116 -9.13 7.34 3.97
CA SER A 116 -9.83 8.61 3.88
C SER A 116 -8.85 9.68 3.42
N TYR A 117 -9.38 10.63 2.65
CA TYR A 117 -8.61 11.66 1.96
C TYR A 117 -9.17 13.03 2.29
N SER A 118 -8.28 14.02 2.42
CA SER A 118 -8.67 15.40 2.66
C SER A 118 -7.73 16.36 1.97
N GLY A 119 -8.31 17.39 1.34
CA GLY A 119 -7.58 18.25 0.42
C GLY A 119 -6.82 17.43 -0.63
N ASP A 120 -5.74 17.99 -1.16
CA ASP A 120 -4.95 17.33 -2.20
C ASP A 120 -3.79 16.49 -1.66
N GLU A 121 -3.51 16.56 -0.36
CA GLU A 121 -2.28 16.00 0.20
C GLU A 121 -2.47 15.11 1.41
N PHE A 122 -3.60 15.18 2.13
CA PHE A 122 -3.76 14.44 3.37
C PHE A 122 -4.47 13.11 3.14
N THR A 123 -3.82 12.02 3.55
CA THR A 123 -4.38 10.67 3.51
C THR A 123 -4.19 9.98 4.84
N HIS A 124 -5.24 9.35 5.36
CA HIS A 124 -5.13 8.42 6.48
C HIS A 124 -5.50 7.01 6.03
N SER A 125 -4.74 6.04 6.52
CA SER A 125 -4.98 4.62 6.27
C SER A 125 -5.00 3.83 7.59
N THR A 126 -5.96 2.92 7.75
CA THR A 126 -5.99 1.96 8.87
C THR A 126 -6.05 0.54 8.30
N THR A 127 -5.14 -0.33 8.74
CA THR A 127 -4.86 -1.60 8.07
C THR A 127 -4.31 -2.63 9.05
N ILE A 128 -4.29 -3.90 8.67
CA ILE A 128 -3.61 -4.98 9.40
C ILE A 128 -2.23 -5.32 8.81
N THR A 129 -1.83 -4.65 7.74
CA THR A 129 -0.49 -4.80 7.17
C THR A 129 0.55 -4.24 8.15
N PRO A 130 1.59 -4.99 8.52
CA PRO A 130 2.56 -4.56 9.53
C PRO A 130 3.40 -3.36 9.07
N ALA A 131 3.75 -2.47 10.00
CA ALA A 131 4.55 -1.29 9.72
C ALA A 131 5.95 -1.60 9.17
N SER A 132 6.50 -2.79 9.43
CA SER A 132 7.77 -3.25 8.84
C SER A 132 7.72 -3.37 7.31
N ALA A 133 6.53 -3.54 6.74
CA ALA A 133 6.32 -3.60 5.29
C ALA A 133 6.18 -2.21 4.64
N THR A 134 6.31 -1.12 5.41
CA THR A 134 6.08 0.25 4.92
C THR A 134 7.38 0.99 4.60
N VAL A 135 7.36 1.67 3.44
CA VAL A 135 8.37 2.66 3.05
C VAL A 135 8.20 3.96 3.84
N ALA A 136 9.20 4.85 3.77
CA ALA A 136 9.06 6.20 4.30
C ALA A 136 7.89 6.93 3.64
N ARG A 137 7.13 7.72 4.42
CA ARG A 137 5.93 8.44 3.99
C ARG A 137 6.06 9.91 4.37
N PRO A 138 5.47 10.83 3.58
CA PRO A 138 5.38 12.23 3.97
C PRO A 138 4.49 12.39 5.22
N SER A 139 4.67 13.47 5.97
CA SER A 139 3.91 13.76 7.19
C SER A 139 2.40 13.93 6.95
N THR A 140 2.02 14.25 5.73
CA THR A 140 0.63 14.35 5.26
C THR A 140 -0.04 12.99 5.08
N MET A 141 0.72 11.89 5.03
CA MET A 141 0.22 10.53 4.88
C MET A 141 0.39 9.73 6.16
N THR A 142 -0.70 9.52 6.90
CA THR A 142 -0.67 8.75 8.14
C THR A 142 -1.19 7.32 7.93
N ARG A 143 -0.62 6.38 8.68
CA ARG A 143 -1.01 4.96 8.64
C ARG A 143 -1.00 4.39 10.04
N VAL A 144 -2.08 3.71 10.41
CA VAL A 144 -2.18 2.93 11.63
C VAL A 144 -2.23 1.45 11.26
N SER A 145 -1.26 0.69 11.76
CA SER A 145 -1.18 -0.76 11.57
C SER A 145 -1.70 -1.46 12.83
N LEU A 146 -2.73 -2.28 12.69
CA LEU A 146 -3.36 -3.04 13.76
C LEU A 146 -2.91 -4.51 13.75
N PRO A 147 -3.10 -5.26 14.86
CA PRO A 147 -2.83 -6.69 14.88
C PRO A 147 -3.54 -7.46 13.75
N LYS A 148 -2.86 -8.48 13.22
CA LYS A 148 -3.36 -9.31 12.11
C LYS A 148 -4.76 -9.93 12.33
N LYS A 149 -5.15 -10.17 13.58
CA LYS A 149 -6.43 -10.79 13.95
C LYS A 149 -7.54 -9.79 14.30
N THR A 150 -7.28 -8.49 14.15
CA THR A 150 -8.28 -7.45 14.44
C THR A 150 -9.49 -7.60 13.51
N PRO A 151 -10.72 -7.67 14.03
CA PRO A 151 -11.95 -7.75 13.22
C PRO A 151 -12.16 -6.52 12.33
N ILE A 152 -12.80 -6.67 11.16
CA ILE A 152 -13.00 -5.57 10.19
C ILE A 152 -13.73 -4.39 10.84
N ARG A 153 -14.79 -4.67 11.62
CA ARG A 153 -15.50 -3.67 12.41
C ARG A 153 -14.57 -2.83 13.30
N GLU A 154 -13.66 -3.47 14.04
CA GLU A 154 -12.75 -2.75 14.94
C GLU A 154 -11.76 -1.89 14.13
N ILE A 155 -11.25 -2.39 12.99
CA ILE A 155 -10.39 -1.59 12.11
C ILE A 155 -11.14 -0.33 11.63
N TYR A 156 -12.40 -0.48 11.20
CA TYR A 156 -13.22 0.65 10.75
C TYR A 156 -13.52 1.64 11.88
N GLU A 157 -13.88 1.16 13.07
CA GLU A 157 -14.16 2.02 14.23
C GLU A 157 -12.92 2.85 14.63
N ARG A 158 -11.73 2.24 14.60
CA ARG A 158 -10.46 2.94 14.82
C ARG A 158 -10.19 3.98 13.73
N HIS A 159 -10.46 3.63 12.47
CA HIS A 159 -10.33 4.55 11.34
C HIS A 159 -11.23 5.77 11.49
N ARG A 160 -12.54 5.55 11.73
CA ARG A 160 -13.52 6.62 11.91
C ARG A 160 -13.17 7.52 13.09
N LEU A 161 -12.73 6.94 14.20
CA LEU A 161 -12.33 7.72 15.37
C LEU A 161 -11.18 8.66 15.01
N TYR A 162 -10.13 8.14 14.37
CA TYR A 162 -9.00 8.98 13.94
C TYR A 162 -9.43 10.08 12.97
N VAL A 163 -10.20 9.73 11.94
CA VAL A 163 -10.70 10.69 10.95
C VAL A 163 -11.55 11.78 11.61
N LYS A 164 -12.40 11.43 12.58
CA LYS A 164 -13.21 12.40 13.31
C LYS A 164 -12.38 13.34 14.19
N THR A 165 -11.30 12.85 14.80
CA THR A 165 -10.56 13.62 15.83
C THR A 165 -9.33 14.35 15.31
N SER A 166 -8.75 13.88 14.20
CA SER A 166 -7.38 14.24 13.84
C SER A 166 -7.20 14.67 12.39
N PHE A 167 -8.27 14.63 11.59
CA PHE A 167 -8.20 15.03 10.20
C PHE A 167 -8.34 16.56 10.06
N PRO A 168 -7.36 17.24 9.43
CA PRO A 168 -7.20 18.69 9.54
C PRO A 168 -8.16 19.49 8.64
N GLN A 169 -8.81 18.83 7.67
CA GLN A 169 -9.60 19.46 6.62
C GLN A 169 -10.85 18.61 6.29
N PRO A 170 -11.84 19.15 5.57
CA PRO A 170 -13.01 18.39 5.12
C PRO A 170 -12.60 17.18 4.28
N LEU A 171 -13.33 16.07 4.45
CA LEU A 171 -13.08 14.84 3.70
C LEU A 171 -13.50 15.00 2.24
N LYS A 172 -12.72 14.41 1.34
CA LYS A 172 -13.10 14.24 -0.06
C LYS A 172 -14.23 13.21 -0.16
N THR A 173 -15.20 13.50 -1.04
CA THR A 173 -16.29 12.58 -1.34
C THR A 173 -15.88 11.64 -2.49
N ILE A 174 -16.17 10.35 -2.35
CA ILE A 174 -15.74 9.26 -3.21
C ILE A 174 -16.97 8.47 -3.64
N ARG A 175 -17.57 8.88 -4.76
CA ARG A 175 -18.86 8.37 -5.24
C ARG A 175 -18.70 7.28 -6.28
N THR A 176 -17.64 7.35 -7.07
CA THR A 176 -17.41 6.50 -8.24
C THR A 176 -16.09 5.75 -8.13
N MET A 177 -15.90 4.75 -9.01
CA MET A 177 -14.62 4.08 -9.14
C MET A 177 -13.52 5.01 -9.69
N SER A 178 -13.87 5.97 -10.56
CA SER A 178 -12.90 6.95 -11.07
C SER A 178 -12.31 7.77 -9.91
N ASP A 179 -13.18 8.25 -9.01
CA ASP A 179 -12.77 9.01 -7.82
C ASP A 179 -11.77 8.20 -6.97
N ALA A 180 -12.07 6.92 -6.73
CA ALA A 180 -11.20 6.04 -5.96
C ALA A 180 -9.84 5.82 -6.66
N ILE A 181 -9.84 5.58 -7.98
CA ILE A 181 -8.62 5.39 -8.77
C ILE A 181 -7.77 6.66 -8.78
N GLU A 182 -8.37 7.83 -9.00
CA GLU A 182 -7.68 9.12 -9.02
C GLU A 182 -6.96 9.39 -7.69
N LEU A 183 -7.63 9.11 -6.57
CA LEU A 183 -7.05 9.26 -5.23
C LEU A 183 -5.88 8.29 -4.99
N GLN A 184 -6.01 7.03 -5.42
CA GLN A 184 -4.91 6.07 -5.34
C GLN A 184 -3.70 6.49 -6.18
N VAL A 185 -3.93 6.95 -7.42
CA VAL A 185 -2.87 7.44 -8.29
C VAL A 185 -2.18 8.66 -7.68
N ALA A 186 -2.94 9.62 -7.15
CA ALA A 186 -2.41 10.79 -6.48
C ALA A 186 -1.58 10.42 -5.24
N GLN A 187 -2.06 9.49 -4.42
CA GLN A 187 -1.36 8.97 -3.24
C GLN A 187 -0.03 8.29 -3.63
N HIS A 188 -0.02 7.48 -4.70
CA HIS A 188 1.19 6.85 -5.21
C HIS A 188 2.20 7.89 -5.75
N ALA A 189 1.73 8.90 -6.47
CA ALA A 189 2.56 9.99 -6.97
C ALA A 189 3.18 10.81 -5.81
N GLN A 190 2.38 11.13 -4.78
CA GLN A 190 2.85 11.83 -3.60
C GLN A 190 3.93 11.03 -2.84
N LEU A 191 3.68 9.74 -2.64
CA LEU A 191 4.62 8.84 -1.98
C LEU A 191 5.93 8.74 -2.78
N ARG A 192 5.84 8.57 -4.10
CA ARG A 192 7.00 8.57 -4.99
C ARG A 192 7.81 9.86 -4.89
N ASN A 193 7.14 11.01 -4.98
CA ASN A 193 7.81 12.32 -4.89
C ASN A 193 8.51 12.50 -3.55
N HIS A 194 7.91 12.01 -2.46
CA HIS A 194 8.56 11.99 -1.15
C HIS A 194 9.80 11.09 -1.14
N LEU A 195 9.69 9.87 -1.68
CA LEU A 195 10.82 8.96 -1.78
C LEU A 195 11.97 9.58 -2.58
N GLU A 196 11.71 10.14 -3.77
CA GLU A 196 12.73 10.82 -4.58
C GLU A 196 13.43 11.95 -3.82
N ARG A 197 12.66 12.82 -3.14
CA ARG A 197 13.22 13.92 -2.33
C ARG A 197 14.11 13.42 -1.19
N SER A 198 13.79 12.25 -0.62
CA SER A 198 14.58 11.62 0.44
C SER A 198 15.76 10.79 -0.06
N GLY A 199 15.98 10.70 -1.38
CA GLY A 199 16.98 9.80 -1.96
C GLY A 199 16.58 8.32 -1.86
N TRP A 200 15.28 8.04 -1.96
CA TRP A 200 14.60 6.74 -1.97
C TRP A 200 14.62 5.93 -0.67
N VAL A 201 15.67 6.04 0.14
CA VAL A 201 15.83 5.26 1.38
C VAL A 201 16.16 6.14 2.56
N THR A 202 15.72 5.70 3.74
CA THR A 202 16.19 6.22 5.03
C THR A 202 16.89 5.11 5.80
N LYS A 203 17.80 5.46 6.73
CA LYS A 203 18.45 4.46 7.61
C LYS A 203 17.43 3.64 8.40
N ASP A 204 16.35 4.28 8.85
CA ASP A 204 15.25 3.60 9.55
C ASP A 204 14.52 2.59 8.66
N TYR A 205 14.29 2.94 7.39
CA TYR A 205 13.73 2.00 6.42
C TYR A 205 14.64 0.79 6.24
N LEU A 206 15.94 0.99 6.00
CA LEU A 206 16.92 -0.09 5.82
C LEU A 206 16.98 -1.00 7.06
N ARG A 207 16.97 -0.42 8.27
CA ARG A 207 16.91 -1.18 9.52
C ARG A 207 15.65 -2.04 9.61
N ARG A 208 14.48 -1.49 9.24
CA ARG A 208 13.21 -2.26 9.20
C ARG A 208 13.20 -3.36 8.14
N GLN A 209 13.95 -3.19 7.06
CA GLN A 209 14.16 -4.23 6.04
C GLN A 209 15.20 -5.29 6.46
N GLY A 210 15.76 -5.19 7.67
CA GLY A 210 16.71 -6.18 8.21
C GLY A 210 18.15 -5.98 7.77
N VAL A 211 18.52 -4.81 7.26
CA VAL A 211 19.94 -4.47 7.04
C VAL A 211 20.65 -4.45 8.39
N ALA A 212 21.72 -5.24 8.52
CA ALA A 212 22.44 -5.39 9.77
C ALA A 212 23.11 -4.06 10.18
N ALA A 213 23.12 -3.77 11.49
CA ALA A 213 23.64 -2.51 12.01
C ALA A 213 25.10 -2.25 11.59
N ALA A 214 25.92 -3.30 11.49
CA ALA A 214 27.33 -3.21 11.11
C ALA A 214 27.58 -2.72 9.67
N ILE A 215 26.58 -2.81 8.78
CA ILE A 215 26.70 -2.40 7.37
C ILE A 215 25.67 -1.34 6.97
N LEU A 216 24.90 -0.84 7.95
CA LEU A 216 23.75 0.04 7.69
C LEU A 216 24.17 1.37 7.05
N ASP A 217 25.22 1.98 7.58
CA ASP A 217 25.72 3.28 7.10
C ASP A 217 26.32 3.14 5.70
N ASP A 218 27.15 2.13 5.46
CA ASP A 218 27.73 1.85 4.15
C ASP A 218 26.64 1.62 3.08
N VAL A 219 25.62 0.80 3.38
CA VAL A 219 24.53 0.53 2.42
C VAL A 219 23.70 1.80 2.16
N TYR A 220 23.48 2.62 3.18
CA TYR A 220 22.81 3.90 3.02
C TYR A 220 23.61 4.84 2.12
N ASP A 221 24.89 5.04 2.41
CA ASP A 221 25.76 5.96 1.66
C ASP A 221 25.94 5.52 0.20
N GLU A 222 26.12 4.22 -0.05
CA GLU A 222 26.15 3.68 -1.41
C GLU A 222 24.82 3.90 -2.15
N THR A 223 23.68 3.77 -1.46
CA THR A 223 22.37 4.05 -2.08
C THR A 223 22.23 5.52 -2.46
N GLN A 224 22.67 6.43 -1.58
CA GLN A 224 22.64 7.88 -1.85
C GLN A 224 23.58 8.27 -3.00
N LYS A 225 24.77 7.66 -3.07
CA LYS A 225 25.73 7.85 -4.15
C LYS A 225 25.16 7.40 -5.49
N LEU A 226 24.61 6.19 -5.55
CA LEU A 226 23.97 5.65 -6.76
C LEU A 226 22.82 6.56 -7.24
N TRP A 227 21.95 6.99 -6.33
CA TRP A 227 20.85 7.90 -6.66
C TRP A 227 21.35 9.22 -7.27
N LYS A 228 22.32 9.89 -6.64
CA LYS A 228 22.88 11.16 -7.14
C LYS A 228 23.51 11.00 -8.51
N SER A 229 24.30 9.93 -8.72
CA SER A 229 24.94 9.67 -10.01
C SER A 229 23.95 9.42 -11.15
N GLY A 230 22.81 8.76 -10.86
CA GLY A 230 21.75 8.56 -11.85
C GLY A 230 20.92 9.82 -12.12
N PHE A 231 20.83 10.73 -11.15
CA PHE A 231 20.17 12.03 -11.31
C PHE A 231 21.00 13.00 -12.16
N GLU A 232 22.32 13.03 -11.98
CA GLU A 232 23.22 13.89 -12.76
C GLU A 232 23.38 13.45 -14.23
N ALA A 233 23.06 12.19 -14.54
CA ALA A 233 23.16 11.62 -15.88
C ALA A 233 21.87 11.73 -16.73
N ALA A 234 20.76 12.20 -16.15
CA ALA A 234 19.43 12.23 -16.76
C ALA A 234 18.94 13.66 -17.04
#